data_AF-A0A538FCG8-F1
#
_entry.id   AF-A0A538FCG8-F1
#
_cell.length_a   1.000
_cell.length_b   1.000
_cell.length_c   1.000
_cell.angle_alpha   90.00
_cell.angle_beta   90.00
_cell.angle_gamma   90.00
#
_symmetry.space_group_name_H-M   'P 1'
#
loop_
_entity.id
_entity.type
_entity.pdbx_description
1 polymer ?
#
loop_
_entity_poly.entity_id
_entity_poly.type
_entity_poly.pdbx_seq_one_letter_code
_entity_poly.pdbx_strand_id
1 'polypeptide(L)'
;MASAEGTESAAVATEEYVNTVADRTAGAAVKRYFTIPGRDPFEELEWELRDAFIAGKDKPTFEQQGVEFPRFWSQTATNIVAQKYFRGRMSSPERERSV
;
A
#
# COMPACT_ATOMS: atom_id res chain seq x y z
N MET A 1 -46.90 -33.89 -3.66
CA MET A 1 -45.98 -34.03 -4.82
C MET A 1 -45.01 -32.86 -4.77
N ALA A 2 -43.88 -33.05 -4.10
CA ALA A 2 -42.79 -32.09 -4.06
C ALA A 2 -41.85 -32.42 -5.23
N SER A 3 -41.57 -31.46 -6.10
CA SER A 3 -40.55 -31.60 -7.15
C SER A 3 -39.41 -30.66 -6.81
N ALA A 4 -38.23 -31.23 -6.59
CA ALA A 4 -36.98 -30.52 -6.38
C ALA A 4 -36.48 -29.94 -7.70
N GLU A 5 -36.23 -28.64 -7.75
CA GLU A 5 -35.48 -28.02 -8.84
C GLU A 5 -33.99 -28.26 -8.59
N GLY A 6 -33.36 -28.98 -9.53
CA GLY A 6 -31.94 -29.31 -9.50
C GLY A 6 -31.09 -28.06 -9.60
N THR A 7 -30.11 -27.95 -8.70
CA THR A 7 -29.06 -26.94 -8.76
C THR A 7 -28.11 -27.29 -9.91
N GLU A 8 -28.14 -26.51 -10.99
CA GLU A 8 -27.15 -26.61 -12.05
C GLU A 8 -25.85 -25.94 -11.57
N SER A 9 -24.90 -26.77 -11.17
CA SER A 9 -23.53 -26.36 -10.82
C SER A 9 -22.83 -25.87 -12.08
N ALA A 10 -22.63 -24.56 -12.19
CA ALA A 10 -21.82 -23.98 -13.26
C ALA A 10 -20.36 -24.40 -13.09
N ALA A 11 -19.84 -25.13 -14.08
CA ALA A 11 -18.46 -25.56 -14.12
C ALA A 11 -17.52 -24.33 -14.20
N VAL A 12 -16.65 -24.18 -13.20
CA VAL A 12 -15.58 -23.17 -13.22
C VAL A 12 -14.45 -23.71 -14.09
N ALA A 13 -14.27 -23.11 -15.27
CA ALA A 13 -13.13 -23.40 -16.13
C ALA A 13 -11.85 -22.87 -15.48
N THR A 14 -10.88 -23.76 -15.23
CA THR A 14 -9.52 -23.40 -14.85
C THR A 14 -8.78 -22.86 -16.08
N GLU A 15 -8.79 -21.55 -16.26
CA GLU A 15 -7.88 -20.88 -17.20
C GLU A 15 -6.49 -20.79 -16.58
N GLU A 16 -5.50 -21.44 -17.21
CA GLU A 16 -4.09 -21.24 -16.87
C GLU A 16 -3.63 -19.86 -17.33
N TYR A 17 -3.32 -18.99 -16.37
CA TYR A 17 -2.74 -17.67 -16.63
C TYR A 17 -1.26 -17.81 -16.99
N VAL A 18 -0.95 -17.99 -18.27
CA VAL A 18 0.43 -17.96 -18.76
C VAL A 18 0.83 -16.50 -19.04
N ASN A 19 1.69 -15.93 -18.19
CA ASN A 19 2.20 -14.57 -18.38
C ASN A 19 3.16 -14.54 -19.57
N THR A 20 2.65 -14.20 -20.75
CA THR A 20 3.45 -14.11 -21.97
C THR A 20 3.94 -12.68 -22.13
N VAL A 21 5.26 -12.50 -22.17
CA VAL A 21 5.86 -11.19 -22.49
C VAL A 21 5.67 -10.95 -23.98
N ALA A 22 4.60 -10.22 -24.34
CA ALA A 22 4.45 -9.69 -25.70
C ALA A 22 5.58 -8.68 -25.95
N ASP A 23 6.36 -8.93 -27.01
CA ASP A 23 7.41 -8.06 -27.60
C ASP A 23 8.16 -7.12 -26.63
N ARG A 24 9.45 -7.35 -26.43
CA ARG A 24 10.31 -6.54 -25.54
C ARG A 24 10.39 -5.05 -25.92
N THR A 25 9.99 -4.69 -27.15
CA THR A 25 9.94 -3.29 -27.62
C THR A 25 8.57 -2.64 -27.40
N ALA A 26 7.53 -3.43 -27.13
CA ALA A 26 6.20 -2.92 -26.83
C ALA A 26 6.19 -2.28 -25.43
N GLY A 27 6.06 -0.95 -25.40
CA GLY A 27 5.77 -0.22 -24.17
C GLY A 27 4.33 -0.44 -23.74
N ALA A 28 4.09 -0.59 -22.44
CA ALA A 28 2.73 -0.62 -21.93
C ALA A 28 2.06 0.74 -22.20
N ALA A 29 1.05 0.77 -23.08
CA ALA A 29 0.29 1.97 -23.42
C ALA A 29 -0.73 2.33 -22.31
N VAL A 30 -0.28 2.38 -21.06
CA VAL A 30 -1.13 2.71 -19.91
C VAL A 30 -1.39 4.21 -19.92
N LYS A 31 -2.66 4.59 -20.05
CA LYS A 31 -3.08 5.99 -19.98
C LYS A 31 -2.90 6.52 -18.56
N ARG A 32 -2.34 7.74 -18.43
CA ARG A 32 -2.31 8.47 -17.14
C ARG A 32 -3.73 8.84 -16.72
N TYR A 33 -4.05 8.61 -15.45
CA TYR A 33 -5.37 8.92 -14.90
C TYR A 33 -5.29 9.92 -13.74
N PHE A 34 -4.37 9.69 -12.79
CA PHE A 34 -4.16 10.54 -11.61
C PHE A 34 -2.91 11.43 -11.69
N THR A 35 -2.15 11.38 -12.80
CA THR A 35 -0.86 12.07 -12.92
C THR A 35 -0.82 13.00 -14.12
N ILE A 36 -0.08 14.09 -13.99
CA ILE A 36 0.09 15.11 -15.03
C ILE A 36 1.45 14.91 -15.71
N PRO A 37 1.53 14.93 -17.06
CA PRO A 37 2.81 14.85 -17.76
C PRO A 37 3.77 15.98 -17.34
N GLY A 38 5.03 15.62 -17.06
CA GLY A 38 6.08 16.59 -16.71
C GLY A 38 6.06 17.07 -15.26
N ARG A 39 5.20 16.52 -14.41
CA ARG A 39 5.14 16.83 -12.98
C ARG A 39 5.42 15.57 -12.15
N ASP A 40 6.20 15.72 -11.08
CA ASP A 40 6.39 14.65 -10.10
C ASP A 40 5.15 14.60 -9.17
N PRO A 41 4.43 13.47 -9.11
CA PRO A 41 3.27 13.34 -8.24
C PRO A 41 3.54 13.61 -6.75
N PHE A 42 4.77 13.37 -6.27
CA PHE A 42 5.11 13.60 -4.86
C PHE A 42 5.25 15.08 -4.51
N GLU A 43 5.60 15.93 -5.48
CA GLU A 43 5.63 17.39 -5.31
C GLU A 43 4.22 18.00 -5.25
N GLU A 44 3.19 17.25 -5.63
CA GLU A 44 1.79 17.70 -5.59
C GLU A 44 1.14 17.54 -4.20
N LEU A 45 1.82 16.86 -3.29
CA LEU A 45 1.33 16.59 -1.95
C LEU A 45 2.00 17.51 -0.92
N GLU A 46 1.23 17.92 0.09
CA GLU A 46 1.80 18.51 1.29
C GLU A 46 2.33 17.41 2.21
N TRP A 47 3.56 17.58 2.68
CA TRP A 47 4.24 16.66 3.58
C TRP A 47 4.42 17.27 4.95
N GLU A 48 4.39 16.44 5.98
CA GLU A 48 4.67 16.86 7.35
C GLU A 48 5.51 15.81 8.09
N LEU A 49 6.34 16.28 9.01
CA LEU A 49 7.00 15.43 9.99
C LEU A 49 6.06 15.21 11.17
N ARG A 50 5.88 13.95 11.54
CA ARG A 50 5.07 13.53 12.68
C ARG A 50 5.75 12.37 13.40
N ASP A 51 5.40 12.17 14.66
CA ASP A 51 5.84 11.00 15.41
C ASP A 51 4.79 9.87 15.30
N ALA A 52 5.27 8.67 14.96
CA ALA A 52 4.44 7.47 14.98
C ALA A 52 4.48 6.87 16.38
N PHE A 53 3.37 6.99 17.11
CA PHE A 53 3.30 6.61 18.51
C PHE A 53 2.08 5.74 18.78
N ILE A 54 2.31 4.58 19.40
CA ILE A 54 1.27 3.65 19.84
C ILE A 54 1.44 3.41 21.34
N ALA A 55 0.50 3.95 22.12
CA ALA A 55 0.45 3.74 23.56
C ALA A 55 0.32 2.24 23.90
N GLY A 56 1.07 1.80 24.92
CA GLY A 56 0.86 0.51 25.58
C GLY A 56 0.39 0.73 27.02
N LYS A 57 0.31 -0.35 27.80
CA LYS A 57 -0.21 -0.31 29.17
C LYS A 57 0.71 0.47 30.13
N ASP A 58 2.00 0.15 30.12
CA ASP A 58 3.01 0.76 31.01
C ASP A 58 4.08 1.53 30.23
N LYS A 59 4.38 1.09 29.01
CA LYS A 59 5.33 1.72 28.08
C LYS A 59 4.73 1.75 26.68
N PRO A 60 5.18 2.65 25.79
CA PRO A 60 4.79 2.64 24.39
C PRO A 60 5.03 1.25 23.78
N THR A 61 4.04 0.76 23.04
CA THR A 61 4.18 -0.49 22.29
C THR A 61 5.04 -0.27 21.04
N PHE A 62 4.99 0.94 20.48
CA PHE A 62 5.77 1.37 19.34
C PHE A 62 5.96 2.88 19.39
N GLU A 63 7.17 3.33 19.08
CA GLU A 63 7.50 4.75 18.93
C GLU A 63 8.58 4.90 17.85
N GLN A 64 8.36 5.86 16.95
CA GLN A 64 9.37 6.33 16.02
C GLN A 64 9.13 7.82 15.74
N GLN A 65 10.16 8.62 15.99
CA GLN A 65 10.09 10.07 15.87
C GLN A 65 10.54 10.56 14.50
N GLY A 66 9.98 11.71 14.08
CA GLY A 66 10.38 12.42 12.88
C GLY A 66 10.19 11.62 11.59
N VAL A 67 9.04 10.96 11.47
CA VAL A 67 8.65 10.28 10.22
C VAL A 67 7.86 11.24 9.33
N GLU A 68 8.12 11.19 8.03
CA GLU A 68 7.54 12.05 7.02
C GLU A 68 6.40 11.33 6.31
N PHE A 69 5.23 11.96 6.30
CA PHE A 69 4.03 11.42 5.65
C PHE A 69 3.22 12.54 5.00
N PRO A 70 2.33 12.22 4.05
CA PRO A 70 1.41 13.19 3.50
C PRO A 70 0.49 13.77 4.58
N ARG A 71 0.29 15.08 4.57
CA ARG A 71 -0.44 15.82 5.61
C ARG A 71 -1.87 15.34 5.83
N PHE A 72 -2.50 14.82 4.78
CA PHE A 72 -3.88 14.33 4.83
C PHE A 72 -4.01 12.96 5.51
N TRP A 73 -2.91 12.28 5.84
CA TRP A 73 -2.95 11.00 6.54
C TRP A 73 -3.31 11.19 8.01
N SER A 74 -4.15 10.29 8.51
CA SER A 74 -4.45 10.24 9.94
C SER A 74 -3.25 9.71 10.75
N GLN A 75 -3.24 10.01 12.06
CA GLN A 75 -2.28 9.41 12.99
C GLN A 75 -2.33 7.87 12.94
N THR A 76 -3.51 7.28 12.79
CA THR A 76 -3.67 5.82 12.67
C THR A 76 -2.97 5.28 11.42
N ALA A 77 -3.08 5.95 10.27
CA ALA A 77 -2.38 5.55 9.05
C ALA A 77 -0.86 5.64 9.23
N THR A 78 -0.38 6.75 9.78
CA THR A 78 1.04 6.96 10.14
C THR A 78 1.57 5.82 11.02
N ASN A 79 0.83 5.47 12.08
CA ASN A 79 1.20 4.41 13.02
C ASN A 79 1.24 3.03 12.35
N ILE A 80 0.23 2.68 11.55
CA ILE A 80 0.18 1.38 10.87
C ILE A 80 1.33 1.26 9.88
N VAL A 81 1.61 2.31 9.10
CA VAL A 81 2.65 2.25 8.08
C VAL A 81 4.04 2.18 8.70
N ALA A 82 4.34 3.06 9.65
CA ALA A 82 5.62 3.07 10.34
C ALA A 82 5.91 1.77 11.12
N GLN A 83 4.89 1.13 11.70
CA GLN A 83 5.06 -0.12 12.44
C GLN A 83 5.24 -1.33 11.52
N LYS A 84 4.46 -1.41 10.43
CA LYS A 84 4.38 -2.63 9.62
C LYS A 84 5.30 -2.64 8.41
N TYR A 85 5.54 -1.49 7.79
CA TYR A 85 6.19 -1.42 6.49
C TYR A 85 7.60 -0.84 6.57
N PHE A 86 7.84 0.13 7.45
CA PHE A 86 9.20 0.69 7.60
C PHE A 86 10.20 -0.36 8.07
N ARG A 87 11.25 -0.54 7.27
CA ARG A 87 12.32 -1.51 7.48
C ARG A 87 13.52 -0.88 8.17
N GLY A 88 14.37 -1.74 8.72
CA GLY A 88 15.54 -1.36 9.52
C GLY A 88 15.34 -1.64 11.01
N ARG A 89 16.44 -1.65 11.77
CA ARG A 89 16.39 -1.88 13.22
C ARG A 89 15.84 -0.63 13.90
N MET A 90 15.04 -0.82 14.96
CA MET A 90 14.58 0.30 15.77
C MET A 90 15.79 1.10 16.27
N SER A 91 15.68 2.43 16.24
CA SER A 91 16.73 3.42 16.56
C SER A 91 17.99 3.47 15.67
N SER A 92 18.08 2.65 14.61
CA SER A 92 19.22 2.75 13.68
C SER A 92 18.96 3.82 12.59
N PRO A 93 19.98 4.57 12.15
CA PRO A 93 19.85 5.57 11.09
C PRO A 93 19.37 4.99 9.75
N GLU A 94 19.61 3.70 9.53
CA GLU A 94 19.19 2.97 8.33
C GLU A 94 17.70 2.63 8.33
N ARG A 95 16.98 2.90 9.43
CA ARG A 95 15.53 2.68 9.48
C ARG A 95 14.82 3.71 8.62
N GLU A 96 13.89 3.25 7.79
CA GLU A 96 13.07 4.08 6.93
C GLU A 96 12.26 5.10 7.74
N ARG A 97 12.14 6.33 7.22
CA ARG A 97 11.44 7.45 7.87
C ARG A 97 10.47 8.19 6.95
N SER A 98 10.44 7.89 5.67
CA SER A 98 9.53 8.49 4.68
C SER A 98 9.03 7.39 3.74
N VAL A 99 7.95 7.65 3.01
CA VAL A 99 7.34 6.71 2.05
C VAL A 99 7.88 6.90 0.63
#